data_AF-A0AAW1REP7-F1
#
_entry.id   AF-A0AAW1REP7-F1
#
_cell.length_a   1.000
_cell.length_b   1.000
_cell.length_c   1.000
_cell.angle_alpha   90.00
_cell.angle_beta   90.00
_cell.angle_gamma   90.00
#
_symmetry.space_group_name_H-M   'P 1'
#
loop_
_entity.id
_entity.type
_entity.pdbx_description
1 polymer ?
#
loop_
_entity_poly.entity_id
_entity_poly.type
_entity_poly.pdbx_seq_one_letter_code
_entity_poly.pdbx_strand_id
1 'polypeptide(L)'
;MFRYESNRNLVAEHFPHLLPVYDAFPEAIIRADTARILYMKQYGGCYADLDFESLKPLDPLLRDLPIALAKMGHSDPKSVGEIAQHSIPNAFMCSSPGHPYWDFALRHIVEKVAREAVVTDSNWDHVEQTAGPGMLHAACEDWTATIGEAIPLLPPESIYPYDWTLTWQGQSDIVDACHAPFDSFDAEKCKAFFPDAYAITYWTHSWNGETQL
;
A
#
# COMPACT_ATOMS: atom_id res chain seq x y z
N MET A 1 -5.78 -4.90 14.21
CA MET A 1 -5.09 -6.10 13.65
C MET A 1 -6.14 -7.04 13.07
N PHE A 2 -6.35 -7.03 11.76
CA PHE A 2 -7.25 -8.01 11.12
C PHE A 2 -6.62 -9.39 11.27
N ARG A 3 -7.23 -10.22 12.11
CA ARG A 3 -6.76 -11.58 12.35
C ARG A 3 -6.97 -12.39 11.07
N TYR A 4 -6.06 -13.32 10.79
CA TYR A 4 -6.12 -14.21 9.63
C TYR A 4 -7.53 -14.78 9.38
N GLU A 5 -8.24 -15.15 10.44
CA GLU A 5 -9.62 -15.65 10.40
C GLU A 5 -10.60 -14.64 9.78
N SER A 6 -10.52 -13.35 10.15
CA SER A 6 -11.38 -12.31 9.57
C SER A 6 -11.13 -12.14 8.07
N ASN A 7 -9.86 -12.15 7.66
CA ASN A 7 -9.50 -12.05 6.23
C ASN A 7 -9.97 -13.27 5.45
N ARG A 8 -9.80 -14.48 6.01
CA ARG A 8 -10.29 -15.70 5.38
C ARG A 8 -11.82 -15.73 5.29
N ASN A 9 -12.53 -15.24 6.30
CA ASN A 9 -14.00 -15.17 6.29
C ASN A 9 -14.51 -14.23 5.19
N LEU A 10 -13.86 -13.07 4.96
CA LEU A 10 -14.15 -12.22 3.81
C LEU A 10 -14.13 -13.02 2.50
N VAL A 11 -13.08 -13.84 2.29
CA VAL A 11 -12.95 -14.66 1.08
C VAL A 11 -14.03 -15.74 1.04
N ALA A 12 -14.27 -16.44 2.14
CA ALA A 12 -15.26 -17.51 2.19
C ALA A 12 -16.69 -17.02 1.93
N GLU A 13 -17.03 -15.82 2.42
CA GLU A 13 -18.38 -15.25 2.31
C GLU A 13 -18.62 -14.56 0.96
N HIS A 14 -17.65 -13.78 0.47
CA HIS A 14 -17.85 -12.93 -0.71
C HIS A 14 -17.19 -13.46 -1.98
N PHE A 15 -16.15 -14.29 -1.85
CA PHE A 15 -15.35 -14.82 -2.95
C PHE A 15 -15.10 -16.34 -2.81
N PRO A 16 -16.13 -17.18 -2.60
CA PRO A 16 -15.94 -18.60 -2.26
C PRO A 16 -15.17 -19.40 -3.32
N HIS A 17 -15.23 -18.97 -4.58
CA HIS A 17 -14.48 -19.56 -5.69
C HIS A 17 -12.97 -19.33 -5.59
N LEU A 18 -12.55 -18.25 -4.91
CA LEU A 18 -11.15 -17.90 -4.68
C LEU A 18 -10.58 -18.58 -3.41
N LEU A 19 -11.44 -19.03 -2.49
CA LEU A 19 -11.01 -19.55 -1.18
C LEU A 19 -9.92 -20.64 -1.27
N PRO A 20 -10.01 -21.66 -2.16
CA PRO A 20 -8.95 -22.67 -2.28
C PRO A 20 -7.61 -22.08 -2.73
N VAL A 21 -7.64 -21.08 -3.60
CA VAL A 21 -6.45 -20.38 -4.10
C VAL A 21 -5.83 -19.52 -2.98
N TYR A 22 -6.67 -18.78 -2.26
CA TYR A 22 -6.26 -17.93 -1.16
C TYR A 22 -5.63 -18.73 0.00
N ASP A 23 -6.23 -19.87 0.36
CA ASP A 23 -5.70 -20.77 1.39
C ASP A 23 -4.35 -21.40 0.97
N ALA A 24 -4.12 -21.54 -0.33
CA ALA A 24 -2.90 -22.14 -0.90
C ALA A 24 -1.75 -21.13 -1.10
N PHE A 25 -1.96 -19.83 -0.88
CA PHE A 25 -0.87 -18.85 -0.97
C PHE A 25 0.26 -19.23 -0.01
N PRO A 26 1.54 -19.08 -0.41
CA PRO A 26 2.66 -19.59 0.39
C PRO A 26 2.84 -18.81 1.69
N GLU A 27 2.72 -17.48 1.62
CA GLU A 27 3.08 -16.59 2.72
C GLU A 27 1.87 -15.90 3.37
N ALA A 28 1.95 -15.68 4.68
CA ALA A 28 0.90 -14.99 5.43
C ALA A 28 0.73 -13.53 5.00
N ILE A 29 1.83 -12.88 4.64
CA ILE A 29 1.82 -11.49 4.17
C ILE A 29 1.13 -11.37 2.79
N ILE A 30 1.35 -12.30 1.87
CA ILE A 30 0.63 -12.34 0.57
C ILE A 30 -0.88 -12.47 0.80
N ARG A 31 -1.31 -13.30 1.76
CA ARG A 31 -2.72 -13.41 2.14
C ARG A 31 -3.25 -12.10 2.73
N ALA A 32 -2.49 -11.45 3.62
CA ALA A 32 -2.88 -10.16 4.19
C ALA A 32 -3.02 -9.08 3.11
N ASP A 33 -2.05 -8.95 2.22
CA ASP A 33 -2.06 -8.01 1.10
C ASP A 33 -3.22 -8.27 0.14
N THR A 34 -3.46 -9.53 -0.20
CA THR A 34 -4.61 -9.89 -1.05
C THR A 34 -5.93 -9.55 -0.36
N ALA A 35 -6.03 -9.73 0.95
CA ALA A 35 -7.24 -9.36 1.69
C ALA A 35 -7.50 -7.86 1.59
N ARG A 36 -6.48 -6.99 1.62
CA ARG A 36 -6.62 -5.54 1.41
C ARG A 36 -7.32 -5.26 0.07
N ILE A 37 -6.86 -5.90 -1.01
CA ILE A 37 -7.46 -5.81 -2.35
C ILE A 37 -8.92 -6.29 -2.35
N LEU A 38 -9.21 -7.40 -1.68
CA LEU A 38 -10.56 -7.95 -1.60
C LEU A 38 -11.52 -7.08 -0.77
N TYR A 39 -11.04 -6.42 0.29
CA TYR A 39 -11.83 -5.42 1.02
C TYR A 39 -12.19 -4.25 0.11
N MET A 40 -11.21 -3.74 -0.66
CA MET A 40 -11.46 -2.67 -1.62
C MET A 40 -12.45 -3.10 -2.71
N LYS A 41 -12.34 -4.33 -3.21
CA LYS A 41 -13.30 -4.89 -4.19
C LYS A 41 -14.71 -4.98 -3.62
N GLN A 42 -14.86 -5.54 -2.42
CA GLN A 42 -16.16 -5.84 -1.83
C GLN A 42 -16.86 -4.59 -1.28
N TYR A 43 -16.13 -3.74 -0.56
CA TYR A 43 -16.70 -2.65 0.23
C TYR A 43 -16.28 -1.27 -0.26
N GLY A 44 -15.18 -1.14 -1.01
CA GLY A 44 -14.59 0.16 -1.32
C GLY A 44 -14.21 0.92 -0.05
N GLY A 45 -14.39 2.24 -0.06
CA GLY A 45 -13.99 3.13 1.02
C GLY A 45 -12.51 3.48 0.93
N CYS A 46 -11.85 3.62 2.09
CA CYS A 46 -10.42 3.84 2.18
C CYS A 46 -9.77 2.81 3.10
N TYR A 47 -8.72 2.18 2.59
CA TYR A 47 -7.79 1.39 3.36
C TYR A 47 -6.57 2.25 3.72
N ALA A 48 -6.12 2.14 4.96
CA ALA A 48 -4.84 2.67 5.43
C ALA A 48 -4.20 1.69 6.41
N ASP A 49 -2.88 1.61 6.42
CA ASP A 49 -2.14 0.87 7.43
C ASP A 49 -2.29 1.50 8.83
N LEU A 50 -2.00 0.71 9.87
CA LEU A 50 -2.30 1.08 11.25
C LEU A 50 -1.45 2.23 11.79
N ASP A 51 -0.36 2.57 11.11
CA ASP A 51 0.54 3.67 11.47
C ASP A 51 0.28 4.96 10.67
N PHE A 52 -0.87 5.03 9.99
CA PHE A 52 -1.39 6.28 9.45
C PHE A 52 -2.11 7.11 10.51
N GLU A 53 -1.77 8.40 10.55
CA GLU A 53 -2.54 9.44 11.23
C GLU A 53 -3.33 10.24 10.18
N SER A 54 -4.64 10.40 10.41
CA SER A 54 -5.49 11.28 9.61
C SER A 54 -5.41 12.70 10.17
N LEU A 55 -4.92 13.64 9.35
CA LEU A 55 -4.71 15.03 9.71
C LEU A 55 -5.90 15.92 9.33
N LYS A 56 -6.62 15.54 8.26
CA LYS A 56 -7.78 16.27 7.71
C LYS A 56 -8.83 15.30 7.17
N PRO A 57 -10.10 15.72 7.04
CA PRO A 57 -11.11 14.97 6.32
C PRO A 57 -10.64 14.67 4.88
N LEU A 58 -10.76 13.42 4.44
CA LEU A 58 -10.34 13.00 3.10
C LEU A 58 -11.35 13.38 2.00
N ASP A 59 -12.58 13.74 2.37
CA ASP A 59 -13.66 14.06 1.43
C ASP A 59 -13.28 15.10 0.35
N PRO A 60 -12.58 16.21 0.66
CA PRO A 60 -12.18 17.17 -0.36
C PRO A 60 -11.18 16.61 -1.37
N LEU A 61 -10.38 15.61 -0.97
CA LEU A 61 -9.36 14.98 -1.81
C LEU A 61 -9.97 13.90 -2.72
N LEU A 62 -11.04 13.25 -2.27
CA LEU A 62 -11.59 12.04 -2.90
C LEU A 62 -12.92 12.25 -3.63
N ARG A 63 -13.59 13.40 -3.45
CA ARG A 63 -14.99 13.64 -3.84
C ARG A 63 -15.38 13.14 -5.24
N ASP A 64 -14.52 13.37 -6.22
CA ASP A 64 -14.81 13.11 -7.64
C ASP A 64 -13.96 11.96 -8.21
N LEU A 65 -13.31 11.17 -7.33
CA LEU A 65 -12.42 10.08 -7.71
C LEU A 65 -13.07 8.72 -7.40
N PRO A 66 -13.49 7.94 -8.41
CA PRO A 66 -14.04 6.59 -8.19
C PRO A 66 -12.96 5.61 -7.70
N ILE A 67 -11.69 5.95 -7.90
CA ILE A 67 -10.51 5.28 -7.36
C ILE A 67 -9.39 6.31 -7.20
N ALA A 68 -8.63 6.19 -6.11
CA ALA A 68 -7.47 6.99 -5.83
C ALA A 68 -6.43 6.14 -5.10
N LEU A 69 -5.24 6.04 -5.69
CA LEU A 69 -4.05 5.50 -5.02
C LEU A 69 -3.14 6.68 -4.67
N ALA A 70 -2.20 6.49 -3.75
CA ALA A 70 -1.30 7.56 -3.35
C ALA A 70 0.12 7.28 -3.81
N LYS A 71 0.74 8.30 -4.41
CA LYS A 71 2.14 8.24 -4.83
C LYS A 71 3.03 8.62 -3.66
N MET A 72 4.11 7.87 -3.47
CA MET A 72 5.20 8.25 -2.56
C MET A 72 6.17 9.21 -3.26
N GLY A 73 6.59 10.25 -2.55
CA GLY A 73 7.47 11.31 -3.06
C GLY A 73 8.94 10.91 -3.05
N HIS A 74 9.81 11.79 -3.55
CA HIS A 74 11.28 11.71 -3.45
C HIS A 74 12.02 10.65 -4.26
N SER A 75 11.30 9.83 -5.03
CA SER A 75 11.87 9.16 -6.20
C SER A 75 12.10 10.19 -7.32
N ASP A 76 13.35 10.36 -7.76
CA ASP A 76 13.73 11.12 -8.96
C ASP A 76 12.78 10.73 -10.12
N PRO A 77 12.29 11.66 -10.97
CA PRO A 77 11.58 11.31 -12.20
C PRO A 77 12.35 10.33 -13.12
N LYS A 78 13.67 10.19 -12.93
CA LYS A 78 14.55 9.20 -13.57
C LYS A 78 14.76 7.92 -12.74
N SER A 79 14.09 7.78 -11.60
CA SER A 79 14.13 6.58 -10.79
C SER A 79 13.72 5.40 -11.66
N VAL A 80 14.64 4.45 -11.77
CA VAL A 80 14.49 3.18 -12.50
C VAL A 80 14.64 2.05 -11.49
N GLY A 81 14.03 0.89 -11.78
CA GLY A 81 14.11 -0.28 -10.90
C GLY A 81 13.23 -0.17 -9.65
N GLU A 82 13.72 -0.66 -8.51
CA GLU A 82 12.95 -0.83 -7.26
C GLU A 82 12.29 0.46 -6.76
N ILE A 83 12.94 1.62 -6.93
CA ILE A 83 12.40 2.91 -6.50
C ILE A 83 11.13 3.30 -7.28
N ALA A 84 11.06 2.98 -8.57
CA ALA A 84 9.86 3.20 -9.37
C ALA A 84 8.74 2.22 -8.97
N GLN A 85 9.09 0.98 -8.67
CA GLN A 85 8.13 -0.07 -8.28
C GLN A 85 7.47 0.20 -6.92
N HIS A 86 8.17 0.87 -6.00
CA HIS A 86 7.62 1.28 -4.70
C HIS A 86 6.90 2.63 -4.72
N SER A 87 6.83 3.30 -5.89
CA SER A 87 6.26 4.64 -5.97
C SER A 87 4.76 4.70 -5.67
N ILE A 88 4.06 3.57 -5.64
CA ILE A 88 2.64 3.46 -5.27
C ILE A 88 2.50 2.41 -4.15
N PRO A 89 2.65 2.80 -2.87
CA PRO A 89 2.52 1.85 -1.77
C PRO A 89 1.08 1.33 -1.64
N ASN A 90 0.92 0.06 -1.27
CA ASN A 90 -0.40 -0.53 -0.95
C ASN A 90 -0.89 -0.18 0.47
N ALA A 91 -0.18 0.70 1.17
CA ALA A 91 -0.48 1.12 2.54
C ALA A 91 -1.57 2.20 2.64
N PHE A 92 -1.97 2.82 1.50
CA PHE A 92 -3.12 3.71 1.40
C PHE A 92 -3.82 3.52 0.05
N MET A 93 -5.12 3.22 0.07
CA MET A 93 -5.91 2.99 -1.14
C MET A 93 -7.36 3.42 -0.93
N CYS A 94 -7.97 4.11 -1.89
CA CYS A 94 -9.39 4.46 -1.82
C CYS A 94 -10.11 4.12 -3.13
N SER A 95 -11.36 3.67 -3.03
CA SER A 95 -12.21 3.47 -4.21
C SER A 95 -13.69 3.35 -3.86
N SER A 96 -14.54 3.61 -4.84
CA SER A 96 -15.93 3.15 -4.81
C SER A 96 -15.99 1.60 -4.72
N PRO A 97 -17.02 1.04 -4.05
CA PRO A 97 -17.21 -0.40 -3.99
C PRO A 97 -17.30 -1.03 -5.39
N GLY A 98 -16.66 -2.17 -5.59
CA GLY A 98 -16.74 -2.93 -6.84
C GLY A 98 -15.89 -2.41 -8.00
N HIS A 99 -15.06 -1.37 -7.81
CA HIS A 99 -14.25 -0.78 -8.89
C HIS A 99 -13.45 -1.87 -9.67
N PRO A 100 -13.52 -1.90 -11.01
CA PRO A 100 -12.96 -2.99 -11.83
C PRO A 100 -11.43 -3.12 -11.76
N TYR A 101 -10.73 -2.06 -11.35
CA TYR A 101 -9.28 -2.11 -11.11
C TYR A 101 -8.88 -3.24 -10.14
N TRP A 102 -9.69 -3.53 -9.12
CA TRP A 102 -9.35 -4.57 -8.15
C TRP A 102 -9.39 -5.98 -8.74
N ASP A 103 -10.13 -6.20 -9.83
CA ASP A 103 -10.07 -7.47 -10.57
C ASP A 103 -8.78 -7.59 -11.37
N PHE A 104 -8.22 -6.48 -11.86
CA PHE A 104 -6.88 -6.46 -12.46
C PHE A 104 -5.83 -6.79 -11.41
N ALA A 105 -5.81 -6.06 -10.28
CA ALA A 105 -4.86 -6.29 -9.20
C ALA A 105 -4.91 -7.75 -8.70
N LEU A 106 -6.12 -8.29 -8.45
CA LEU A 106 -6.28 -9.68 -8.02
C LEU A 106 -5.75 -10.69 -9.04
N ARG A 107 -5.95 -10.45 -10.34
CA ARG A 107 -5.44 -11.32 -11.40
C ARG A 107 -3.91 -11.35 -11.39
N HIS A 108 -3.25 -10.21 -11.24
CA HIS A 108 -1.79 -10.13 -11.14
C HIS A 108 -1.26 -10.98 -9.99
N ILE A 109 -1.88 -10.91 -8.81
CA ILE A 109 -1.53 -11.73 -7.64
C ILE A 109 -1.68 -13.22 -7.96
N VAL A 110 -2.86 -13.64 -8.41
CA VAL A 110 -3.19 -15.06 -8.62
C VAL A 110 -2.30 -15.68 -9.71
N GLU A 111 -2.09 -14.97 -10.82
CA GLU A 111 -1.22 -15.45 -11.90
C GLU A 111 0.24 -15.54 -11.47
N LYS A 112 0.73 -14.56 -10.70
CA LYS A 112 2.12 -14.58 -10.21
C LYS A 112 2.35 -15.73 -9.25
N VAL A 113 1.47 -15.94 -8.27
CA VAL A 113 1.54 -17.09 -7.36
C VAL A 113 1.46 -18.42 -8.13
N ALA A 114 0.56 -18.53 -9.13
CA ALA A 114 0.43 -19.75 -9.92
C ALA A 114 1.70 -20.06 -10.74
N ARG A 115 2.37 -19.04 -11.30
CA ARG A 115 3.64 -19.20 -12.03
C ARG A 115 4.81 -19.56 -11.12
N GLU A 116 4.80 -19.04 -9.89
CA GLU A 116 5.93 -19.11 -8.96
C GLU A 116 5.73 -20.13 -7.83
N ALA A 117 4.72 -21.02 -7.94
CA ALA A 117 4.38 -22.05 -6.94
C ALA A 117 5.52 -23.04 -6.58
N VAL A 118 6.67 -22.96 -7.25
CA VAL A 118 7.87 -23.80 -7.05
C VAL A 118 9.05 -23.02 -6.45
N VAL A 119 8.95 -21.69 -6.32
CA VAL A 119 10.02 -20.86 -5.73
C VAL A 119 9.96 -21.01 -4.21
N THR A 120 11.00 -21.59 -3.61
CA THR A 120 11.06 -21.92 -2.17
C THR A 120 11.81 -20.90 -1.33
N ASP A 121 12.48 -19.93 -1.94
CA ASP A 121 13.19 -18.88 -1.22
C ASP A 121 12.29 -17.66 -1.06
N SER A 122 11.74 -17.49 0.14
CA SER A 122 11.00 -16.29 0.50
C SER A 122 11.98 -15.12 0.67
N ASN A 123 12.02 -14.25 -0.35
CA ASN A 123 12.65 -12.94 -0.26
C ASN A 123 11.55 -11.86 -0.16
N TRP A 124 11.82 -10.80 0.57
CA TRP A 124 10.91 -9.66 0.72
C TRP A 124 10.52 -9.05 -0.63
N ASP A 125 11.48 -8.95 -1.57
CA ASP A 125 11.21 -8.51 -2.94
C ASP A 125 10.16 -9.38 -3.62
N HIS A 126 10.16 -10.69 -3.40
CA HIS A 126 9.16 -11.58 -3.98
C HIS A 126 7.76 -11.27 -3.44
N VAL A 127 7.63 -10.97 -2.14
CA VAL A 127 6.35 -10.57 -1.53
C VAL A 127 5.86 -9.25 -2.14
N GLU A 128 6.71 -8.23 -2.20
CA GLU A 128 6.35 -6.90 -2.70
C GLU A 128 5.95 -6.93 -4.17
N GLN A 129 6.63 -7.74 -4.98
CA GLN A 129 6.28 -7.94 -6.39
C GLN A 129 5.04 -8.82 -6.57
N THR A 130 4.67 -9.65 -5.60
CA THR A 130 3.53 -10.57 -5.70
C THR A 130 2.22 -9.94 -5.28
N ALA A 131 2.19 -9.26 -4.14
CA ALA A 131 0.97 -8.67 -3.59
C ALA A 131 1.16 -7.27 -2.98
N GLY A 132 2.41 -6.79 -2.92
CA GLY A 132 2.75 -5.48 -2.37
C GLY A 132 2.80 -4.34 -3.40
N PRO A 133 3.61 -3.28 -3.14
CA PRO A 133 3.70 -2.10 -4.00
C PRO A 133 4.10 -2.40 -5.45
N GLY A 134 5.03 -3.34 -5.68
CA GLY A 134 5.45 -3.73 -7.02
C GLY A 134 4.31 -4.33 -7.86
N MET A 135 3.46 -5.16 -7.23
CA MET A 135 2.24 -5.67 -7.86
C MET A 135 1.26 -4.53 -8.18
N LEU A 136 1.03 -3.63 -7.23
CA LEU A 136 0.06 -2.54 -7.40
C LEU A 136 0.49 -1.58 -8.53
N HIS A 137 1.78 -1.29 -8.63
CA HIS A 137 2.37 -0.54 -9.74
C HIS A 137 2.17 -1.25 -11.08
N ALA A 138 2.53 -2.54 -11.18
CA ALA A 138 2.35 -3.32 -12.41
C ALA A 138 0.87 -3.39 -12.85
N ALA A 139 -0.05 -3.52 -11.89
CA ALA A 139 -1.49 -3.49 -12.16
C ALA A 139 -1.97 -2.11 -12.67
N CYS A 140 -1.38 -1.00 -12.21
CA CYS A 140 -1.67 0.34 -12.75
C CYS A 140 -1.19 0.50 -14.20
N GLU A 141 0.00 0.00 -14.52
CA GLU A 141 0.55 0.04 -15.88
C GLU A 141 -0.30 -0.79 -16.84
N ASP A 142 -0.64 -2.02 -16.45
CA ASP A 142 -1.48 -2.93 -17.24
C ASP A 142 -2.91 -2.40 -17.41
N TRP A 143 -3.49 -1.80 -16.36
CA TRP A 143 -4.77 -1.09 -16.43
C TRP A 143 -4.73 0.02 -17.47
N THR A 144 -3.72 0.88 -17.42
CA THR A 144 -3.58 1.99 -18.36
C THR A 144 -3.42 1.49 -19.80
N ALA A 145 -2.62 0.44 -20.00
CA ALA A 145 -2.42 -0.18 -21.31
C ALA A 145 -3.69 -0.84 -21.86
N THR A 146 -4.51 -1.43 -21.00
CA THR A 146 -5.72 -2.18 -21.40
C THR A 146 -6.95 -1.29 -21.56
N ILE A 147 -7.15 -0.35 -20.64
CA ILE A 147 -8.35 0.50 -20.56
C ILE A 147 -8.15 1.83 -21.30
N GLY A 148 -6.91 2.29 -21.44
CA GLY A 148 -6.58 3.58 -22.06
C GLY A 148 -6.72 4.79 -21.12
N GLU A 149 -7.01 4.55 -19.84
CA GLU A 149 -7.15 5.58 -18.79
C GLU A 149 -6.28 5.22 -17.59
N ALA A 150 -5.47 6.16 -17.10
CA ALA A 150 -4.62 5.92 -15.94
C ALA A 150 -5.40 6.02 -14.62
N ILE A 151 -4.96 5.27 -13.61
CA ILE A 151 -5.48 5.41 -12.25
C ILE A 151 -5.04 6.76 -11.66
N PRO A 152 -5.96 7.58 -11.13
CA PRO A 152 -5.60 8.81 -10.44
C PRO A 152 -4.66 8.53 -9.25
N LEU A 153 -3.50 9.20 -9.26
CA LEU A 153 -2.53 9.17 -8.17
C LEU A 153 -2.59 10.46 -7.38
N LEU A 154 -2.92 10.36 -6.09
CA LEU A 154 -2.82 11.46 -5.15
C LEU A 154 -1.35 11.85 -4.97
N PRO A 155 -1.05 13.16 -4.91
CA PRO A 155 0.32 13.60 -4.88
C PRO A 155 0.94 13.33 -3.49
N PRO A 156 2.27 13.12 -3.43
CA PRO A 156 2.96 12.76 -2.18
C PRO A 156 2.62 13.66 -1.00
N GLU A 157 2.63 14.97 -1.19
CA GLU A 157 2.33 15.97 -0.15
C GLU A 157 0.96 15.81 0.51
N SER A 158 0.04 15.08 -0.09
CA SER A 158 -1.30 14.84 0.47
C SER A 158 -1.34 13.64 1.42
N ILE A 159 -0.65 12.54 1.12
CA ILE A 159 -0.79 11.25 1.83
C ILE A 159 0.54 10.71 2.35
N TYR A 160 1.62 10.87 1.57
CA TYR A 160 2.99 10.47 1.90
C TYR A 160 3.91 11.70 1.91
N PRO A 161 3.63 12.73 2.73
CA PRO A 161 4.44 13.94 2.75
C PRO A 161 5.87 13.67 3.27
N TYR A 162 6.01 12.62 4.08
CA TYR A 162 7.26 12.02 4.51
C TYR A 162 7.32 10.56 4.08
N ASP A 163 8.47 10.13 3.56
CA ASP A 163 8.76 8.75 3.24
C ASP A 163 10.17 8.34 3.64
N TRP A 164 10.34 7.03 3.84
CA TRP A 164 11.57 6.45 4.36
C TRP A 164 12.76 6.61 3.40
N THR A 165 12.56 6.91 2.11
CA THR A 165 13.68 7.13 1.16
C THR A 165 14.45 8.41 1.49
N LEU A 166 13.85 9.35 2.23
CA LEU A 166 14.55 10.53 2.77
C LEU A 166 15.69 10.15 3.72
N THR A 167 15.59 9.02 4.42
CA THR A 167 16.67 8.53 5.30
C THR A 167 17.94 8.20 4.51
N TRP A 168 17.82 7.85 3.24
CA TRP A 168 18.94 7.54 2.35
C TRP A 168 19.66 8.79 1.82
N GLN A 169 18.99 9.94 1.85
CA GLN A 169 19.54 11.21 1.42
C GLN A 169 20.36 11.90 2.52
N GLY A 170 20.27 11.39 3.75
CA GLY A 170 21.01 11.86 4.92
C GLY A 170 20.11 12.42 6.02
N GLN A 171 20.74 12.77 7.15
CA GLN A 171 20.06 13.32 8.31
C GLN A 171 19.52 14.74 8.02
N SER A 172 18.31 15.03 8.46
CA SER A 172 17.68 16.35 8.38
C SER A 172 16.68 16.53 9.52
N ASP A 173 16.28 17.77 9.81
CA ASP A 173 15.27 18.06 10.84
C ASP A 173 13.93 17.34 10.57
N ILE A 174 13.59 17.12 9.29
CA ILE A 174 12.41 16.35 8.88
C ILE A 174 12.59 14.88 9.24
N VAL A 175 13.73 14.27 8.87
CA VAL A 175 14.02 12.87 9.17
C VAL A 175 14.06 12.62 10.68
N ASP A 176 14.68 13.53 11.44
CA ASP A 176 14.70 13.47 12.91
C ASP A 176 13.30 13.49 13.53
N ALA A 177 12.45 14.41 13.07
CA ALA A 177 11.11 14.54 13.64
C ALA A 177 10.14 13.44 13.19
N CYS A 178 10.29 12.91 11.97
CA CYS A 178 9.27 12.09 11.32
C CYS A 178 9.53 10.58 11.30
N HIS A 179 10.78 10.13 11.47
CA HIS A 179 11.09 8.71 11.44
C HIS A 179 10.85 8.08 12.82
N ALA A 180 9.73 7.37 12.99
CA ALA A 180 9.34 6.80 14.29
C ALA A 180 10.40 5.91 14.96
N PRO A 181 11.23 5.15 14.23
CA PRO A 181 12.33 4.38 14.84
C PRO A 181 13.45 5.20 15.49
N PHE A 182 13.52 6.53 15.32
CA PHE A 182 14.57 7.36 15.90
C PHE A 182 14.17 7.93 17.27
N ASP A 183 15.13 8.01 18.20
CA ASP A 183 14.96 8.64 19.52
C ASP A 183 14.55 10.13 19.43
N SER A 184 14.86 10.79 18.30
CA SER A 184 14.51 12.18 18.01
C SER A 184 13.06 12.38 17.53
N PHE A 185 12.31 11.29 17.33
CA PHE A 185 10.95 11.32 16.80
C PHE A 185 10.03 12.25 17.59
N ASP A 186 9.30 13.10 16.86
CA ASP A 186 8.36 14.06 17.42
C ASP A 186 7.22 14.27 16.42
N ALA A 187 6.10 13.58 16.65
CA ALA A 187 4.95 13.60 15.76
C ALA A 187 4.38 15.02 15.53
N GLU A 188 4.41 15.89 16.56
CA GLU A 188 3.90 17.26 16.44
C GLU A 188 4.84 18.13 15.58
N LYS A 189 6.15 18.02 15.76
CA LYS A 189 7.13 18.67 14.87
C LYS A 189 7.02 18.13 13.45
N CYS A 190 6.85 16.82 13.30
CA CYS A 190 6.69 16.22 11.99
C CYS A 190 5.48 16.80 11.25
N LYS A 191 4.32 16.86 11.92
CA LYS A 191 3.10 17.46 11.36
C LYS A 191 3.28 18.93 11.02
N ALA A 192 4.07 19.68 11.80
CA ALA A 192 4.34 21.09 11.53
C ALA A 192 5.12 21.32 10.21
N PHE A 193 5.89 20.34 9.73
CA PHE A 193 6.53 20.42 8.42
C PHE A 193 5.54 20.27 7.26
N PHE A 194 4.38 19.65 7.49
CA PHE A 194 3.43 19.28 6.45
C PHE A 194 2.00 19.78 6.74
N PRO A 195 1.80 21.11 6.86
CA PRO A 195 0.51 21.68 7.24
C PRO A 195 -0.60 21.40 6.22
N ASP A 196 -0.23 21.09 4.97
CA ASP A 196 -1.15 20.83 3.88
C ASP A 196 -1.56 19.35 3.74
N ALA A 197 -0.86 18.42 4.39
CA ALA A 197 -1.13 17.00 4.31
C ALA A 197 -2.51 16.62 4.88
N TYR A 198 -3.09 15.57 4.29
CA TYR A 198 -4.37 14.99 4.72
C TYR A 198 -4.16 13.77 5.62
N ALA A 199 -3.08 13.04 5.37
CA ALA A 199 -2.65 11.92 6.19
C ALA A 199 -1.12 11.87 6.21
N ILE A 200 -0.58 11.15 7.19
CA ILE A 200 0.86 10.90 7.31
C ILE A 200 1.07 9.52 7.91
N THR A 201 2.12 8.81 7.47
CA THR A 201 2.65 7.64 8.16
C THR A 201 4.06 7.95 8.64
N TYR A 202 4.41 7.46 9.82
CA TYR A 202 5.72 7.64 10.45
C TYR A 202 6.67 6.46 10.21
N TRP A 203 6.24 5.49 9.38
CA TRP A 203 7.00 4.30 8.99
C TRP A 203 7.52 3.54 10.21
N THR A 204 6.59 3.17 11.08
CA THR A 204 6.90 2.58 12.40
C THR A 204 7.53 1.19 12.31
N HIS A 205 7.46 0.52 11.15
CA HIS A 205 7.88 -0.86 10.95
C HIS A 205 7.30 -1.83 11.99
N SER A 206 6.12 -1.52 12.51
CA SER A 206 5.44 -2.24 13.60
C SER A 206 5.16 -3.73 13.31
N TRP A 207 5.34 -4.17 12.06
CA TRP A 207 5.26 -5.56 11.63
C TRP A 207 6.54 -6.39 11.88
N ASN A 208 7.67 -5.78 12.22
CA ASN A 208 8.95 -6.48 12.43
C ASN A 208 9.09 -7.19 13.80
N GLY A 209 8.02 -7.28 14.59
CA GLY A 209 7.99 -8.08 15.83
C GLY A 209 8.84 -7.54 16.99
N GLU A 210 9.66 -6.53 16.76
CA GLU A 210 10.33 -5.77 17.82
C GLU A 210 9.38 -4.69 18.33
N THR A 211 8.55 -5.08 19.30
CA THR A 211 7.84 -4.16 20.18
C THR A 211 8.87 -3.22 20.83
N GLN A 212 9.00 -1.99 20.34
CA GLN A 212 9.62 -0.92 21.12
C GLN A 212 8.52 -0.21 21.91
N LEU A 213 8.47 -0.54 23.20
CA LEU A 213 7.90 0.30 24.26
C LEU A 213 9.00 1.22 24.79
#